data_AF-A0A0J9V083-F1
#
_entry.id   AF-A0A0J9V083-F1
#
_cell.length_a   1.000
_cell.length_b   1.000
_cell.length_c   1.000
_cell.angle_alpha   90.00
_cell.angle_beta   90.00
_cell.angle_gamma   90.00
#
_symmetry.space_group_name_H-M   'P 1'
#
loop_
_entity.id
_entity.type
_entity.pdbx_description
1 polymer ?
#
loop_
_entity_poly.entity_id
_entity_poly.type
_entity_poly.pdbx_seq_one_letter_code
_entity_poly.pdbx_strand_id
1 'polypeptide(L)'
;MSFGFSVGDFITVIELAAKIRKEFAGAPGQFKEITDQTRLLYNSLGDVDTIPDWELSSKEADELKEIKKGCWEVLRSLEKTLNKYTELHSGNQDVRKKVKKIWKRLMWEPDDIRDLRSRMTENVALLNAFYGKLSK
;
A
#
# COMPACT_ATOMS: atom_id res chain seq x y z
N MET A 1 9.79 -2.98 -30.73
CA MET A 1 10.82 -3.26 -29.69
C MET A 1 10.19 -2.92 -28.35
N SER A 2 9.42 -3.83 -27.76
CA SER A 2 8.74 -3.65 -26.48
C SER A 2 9.60 -4.25 -25.37
N PHE A 3 10.63 -3.51 -24.96
CA PHE A 3 11.17 -3.62 -23.60
C PHE A 3 10.54 -2.46 -22.84
N GLY A 4 9.79 -2.71 -21.78
CA GLY A 4 9.31 -1.55 -21.02
C GLY A 4 8.50 -1.79 -19.77
N PHE A 5 8.04 -3.01 -19.50
CA PHE A 5 7.32 -3.32 -18.28
C PHE A 5 7.46 -4.80 -17.96
N SER A 6 7.86 -5.10 -16.72
CA SER A 6 7.93 -6.46 -16.19
C SER A 6 7.13 -6.51 -14.89
N VAL A 7 6.57 -7.66 -14.57
CA VAL A 7 5.97 -7.93 -13.25
C VAL A 7 6.99 -7.68 -12.12
N GLY A 8 8.29 -7.90 -12.38
CA GLY A 8 9.36 -7.53 -11.44
C GLY A 8 9.40 -6.03 -11.07
N ASP A 9 8.76 -5.16 -11.84
CA ASP A 9 8.59 -3.75 -11.50
C ASP A 9 7.71 -3.55 -10.24
N PHE A 10 6.94 -4.55 -9.82
CA PHE A 10 6.11 -4.52 -8.60
C PHE A 10 6.91 -4.72 -7.32
N ILE A 11 8.12 -5.29 -7.38
CA ILE A 11 8.93 -5.60 -6.20
C ILE A 11 9.10 -4.36 -5.31
N THR A 12 9.38 -3.21 -5.92
CA THR A 12 9.52 -1.93 -5.19
C THR A 12 8.25 -1.51 -4.45
N VAL A 13 7.07 -1.75 -5.06
CA VAL A 13 5.76 -1.45 -4.47
C VAL A 13 5.46 -2.43 -3.33
N ILE A 14 5.80 -3.71 -3.50
CA ILE A 14 5.65 -4.76 -2.49
C ILE A 14 6.53 -4.47 -1.28
N GLU A 15 7.79 -4.08 -1.49
CA GLU A 15 8.72 -3.69 -0.43
C GLU A 15 8.20 -2.50 0.37
N LEU A 16 7.66 -1.48 -0.31
CA LEU A 16 7.05 -0.32 0.35
C LEU A 16 5.83 -0.73 1.18
N ALA A 17 4.94 -1.58 0.63
CA ALA A 17 3.80 -2.12 1.36
C ALA A 17 4.23 -2.94 2.58
N ALA A 18 5.29 -3.75 2.45
CA ALA A 18 5.85 -4.54 3.55
C ALA A 18 6.42 -3.65 4.67
N LYS A 19 7.13 -2.56 4.31
CA LYS A 19 7.64 -1.58 5.27
C LYS A 19 6.49 -0.94 6.05
N ILE A 20 5.48 -0.42 5.35
CA ILE A 20 4.31 0.20 5.96
C ILE A 20 3.58 -0.79 6.89
N ARG A 21 3.39 -2.04 6.44
CA ARG A 21 2.81 -3.11 7.27
C ARG A 21 3.59 -3.34 8.57
N LYS A 22 4.92 -3.29 8.54
CA LYS A 22 5.77 -3.41 9.75
C LYS A 22 5.56 -2.22 10.69
N GLU A 23 5.43 -1.01 10.17
CA GLU A 23 5.13 0.19 10.97
C GLU A 23 3.75 0.08 11.67
N PHE A 24 2.77 -0.54 11.01
CA PHE A 24 1.46 -0.83 11.60
C PHE A 24 1.44 -2.01 12.59
N ALA A 25 2.48 -2.84 12.67
CA ALA A 25 2.48 -4.00 13.57
C ALA A 25 2.35 -3.62 15.06
N GLY A 26 2.79 -2.42 15.43
CA GLY A 26 2.64 -1.85 16.77
C GLY A 26 1.45 -0.89 16.92
N ALA A 27 0.61 -0.74 15.89
CA ALA A 27 -0.49 0.21 15.91
C ALA A 27 -1.60 -0.26 16.89
N PRO A 28 -2.26 0.66 17.60
CA PRO A 28 -3.44 0.35 18.40
C PRO A 28 -4.51 -0.36 17.57
N GLY A 29 -5.35 -1.19 18.20
CA GLY A 29 -6.45 -1.89 17.50
C GLY A 29 -7.45 -0.97 16.79
N GLN A 30 -7.43 0.32 17.10
CA GLN A 30 -8.19 1.36 16.40
C GLN A 30 -7.71 1.58 14.94
N PHE A 31 -6.50 1.14 14.58
CA PHE A 31 -5.96 1.15 13.20
C PHE A 31 -6.20 -0.14 12.45
N LYS A 32 -7.01 -1.04 13.03
CA LYS A 32 -7.25 -2.36 12.46
C LYS A 32 -7.73 -2.26 11.01
N GLU A 33 -8.61 -1.32 10.69
CA GLU A 33 -9.13 -1.19 9.33
C GLU A 33 -8.05 -0.82 8.31
N ILE A 34 -7.27 0.23 8.54
CA ILE A 34 -6.21 0.62 7.60
C ILE A 34 -5.08 -0.43 7.58
N THR A 35 -4.78 -1.05 8.71
CA THR A 35 -3.81 -2.14 8.81
C THR A 35 -4.25 -3.36 8.00
N ASP A 36 -5.53 -3.72 8.10
CA ASP A 36 -6.13 -4.82 7.36
C ASP A 36 -6.15 -4.47 5.85
N GLN A 37 -6.48 -3.23 5.47
CA GLN A 37 -6.38 -2.78 4.07
C GLN A 37 -4.94 -2.80 3.53
N THR A 38 -3.93 -2.40 4.33
CA THR A 38 -2.52 -2.52 3.92
C THR A 38 -2.14 -3.98 3.70
N ARG A 39 -2.63 -4.89 4.55
CA ARG A 39 -2.38 -6.34 4.39
C ARG A 39 -3.04 -6.89 3.13
N LEU A 40 -4.28 -6.50 2.86
CA LEU A 40 -4.98 -6.90 1.63
C LEU A 40 -4.25 -6.41 0.38
N LEU A 41 -3.81 -5.14 0.38
CA LEU A 41 -3.04 -4.57 -0.72
C LEU A 41 -1.71 -5.29 -0.90
N TYR A 42 -0.97 -5.54 0.20
CA TYR A 42 0.28 -6.30 0.16
C TYR A 42 0.09 -7.70 -0.42
N ASN A 43 -0.94 -8.42 0.02
CA ASN A 43 -1.23 -9.75 -0.50
C ASN A 43 -1.58 -9.70 -2.00
N SER A 44 -2.45 -8.77 -2.41
CA SER A 44 -2.89 -8.64 -3.81
C SER A 44 -1.72 -8.27 -4.75
N LEU A 45 -0.76 -7.46 -4.27
CA LEU A 45 0.47 -7.16 -5.01
C LEU A 45 1.36 -8.41 -5.15
N GLY A 46 1.42 -9.24 -4.12
CA GLY A 46 2.13 -10.52 -4.16
C GLY A 46 1.51 -11.52 -5.14
N ASP A 47 0.18 -11.58 -5.22
CA ASP A 47 -0.52 -12.43 -6.19
C ASP A 47 -0.19 -12.01 -7.62
N VAL A 48 -0.13 -10.70 -7.90
CA VAL A 48 0.30 -10.18 -9.19
C VAL A 48 1.77 -10.50 -9.50
N ASP A 49 2.66 -10.48 -8.51
CA ASP A 49 4.08 -10.81 -8.68
C ASP A 49 4.32 -12.26 -9.13
N THR A 50 3.34 -13.14 -8.92
CA THR A 50 3.41 -14.53 -9.38
C THR A 50 3.11 -14.70 -10.88
N ILE A 51 2.57 -13.67 -11.54
CA ILE A 51 2.24 -13.72 -12.96
C ILE A 51 3.54 -13.67 -13.78
N PRO A 52 3.80 -14.63 -14.67
CA PRO A 52 4.95 -14.56 -15.56
C PRO A 52 4.75 -13.52 -16.68
N ASP A 53 5.81 -12.77 -16.99
CA ASP A 53 5.78 -11.68 -18.01
C ASP A 53 5.25 -12.11 -19.39
N TRP A 54 5.46 -13.36 -19.79
CA TRP A 54 5.01 -13.87 -21.10
C TRP A 54 3.50 -14.12 -21.19
N GLU A 55 2.79 -14.12 -20.06
CA GLU A 55 1.34 -14.30 -19.99
C GLU A 55 0.56 -12.99 -20.21
N LEU A 56 1.27 -11.85 -20.18
CA LEU A 56 0.68 -10.54 -20.38
C LEU A 56 0.70 -10.12 -21.85
N SER A 57 -0.48 -9.78 -22.41
CA SER A 57 -0.52 -9.02 -23.65
C SER A 57 -0.02 -7.59 -23.43
N SER A 58 0.37 -6.89 -24.51
CA SER A 58 0.79 -5.48 -24.43
C SER A 58 -0.26 -4.59 -23.75
N LYS A 59 -1.55 -4.87 -23.96
CA LYS A 59 -2.65 -4.11 -23.35
C LYS A 59 -2.77 -4.40 -21.85
N GLU A 60 -2.56 -5.64 -21.43
CA GLU A 60 -2.57 -6.03 -20.01
C GLU A 60 -1.35 -5.50 -19.27
N ALA A 61 -0.19 -5.46 -19.93
CA ALA A 61 0.99 -4.81 -19.37
C ALA A 61 0.76 -3.30 -19.13
N ASP A 62 0.12 -2.60 -20.07
CA ASP A 62 -0.22 -1.18 -19.91
C ASP A 62 -1.26 -0.97 -18.79
N GLU A 63 -2.30 -1.82 -18.71
CA GLU A 63 -3.29 -1.80 -17.63
C GLU A 63 -2.63 -2.02 -16.26
N LEU A 64 -1.76 -3.03 -16.18
CA LEU A 64 -1.06 -3.38 -14.96
C LEU A 64 -0.08 -2.27 -14.51
N LYS A 65 0.52 -1.55 -15.46
CA LYS A 65 1.38 -0.39 -15.19
C LYS A 65 0.61 0.76 -14.55
N GLU A 66 -0.61 1.04 -15.00
CA GLU A 66 -1.45 2.07 -14.39
C GLU A 66 -1.92 1.65 -12.98
N ILE A 67 -2.29 0.38 -12.79
CA ILE A 67 -2.63 -0.16 -11.46
C ILE A 67 -1.43 -0.05 -10.51
N LYS A 68 -0.22 -0.42 -10.97
CA LYS A 68 1.03 -0.28 -10.20
C LYS A 68 1.22 1.16 -9.73
N LYS A 69 1.06 2.12 -10.64
CA LYS A 69 1.22 3.55 -10.35
C LYS A 69 0.23 4.00 -9.26
N GLY A 70 -1.04 3.61 -9.37
CA GLY A 70 -2.04 3.89 -8.33
C GLY A 70 -1.66 3.32 -6.96
N CYS A 71 -1.21 2.07 -6.91
CA CYS A 71 -0.75 1.43 -5.69
C CYS A 71 0.44 2.19 -5.06
N TRP A 72 1.43 2.55 -5.88
CA TRP A 72 2.60 3.29 -5.45
C TRP A 72 2.25 4.66 -4.87
N GLU A 73 1.38 5.41 -5.53
CA GLU A 73 0.95 6.74 -5.07
C GLU A 73 0.23 6.68 -3.73
N VAL A 74 -0.65 5.69 -3.55
CA VAL A 74 -1.39 5.51 -2.29
C VAL A 74 -0.46 5.11 -1.15
N LEU A 75 0.43 4.14 -1.39
CA LEU A 75 1.42 3.71 -0.40
C LEU A 75 2.38 4.85 -0.05
N ARG A 76 2.80 5.65 -1.02
CA ARG A 76 3.69 6.80 -0.77
C ARG A 76 2.99 7.91 0.00
N SER A 77 1.71 8.17 -0.27
CA SER A 77 0.93 9.12 0.52
C SER A 77 0.72 8.61 1.96
N LEU A 78 0.49 7.31 2.14
CA LEU A 78 0.41 6.69 3.45
C LEU A 78 1.75 6.82 4.22
N GLU A 79 2.88 6.51 3.57
CA GLU A 79 4.21 6.69 4.16
C GLU A 79 4.49 8.15 4.53
N LYS A 80 4.17 9.11 3.65
CA LYS A 80 4.33 10.55 3.94
C LYS A 80 3.50 10.98 5.14
N THR A 81 2.25 10.52 5.21
CA THR A 81 1.36 10.76 6.34
C THR A 81 2.02 10.22 7.62
N LEU A 82 2.48 8.97 7.64
CA LEU A 82 3.18 8.37 8.79
C LEU A 82 4.46 9.12 9.18
N ASN A 83 5.29 9.52 8.21
CA ASN A 83 6.54 10.25 8.45
C ASN A 83 6.29 11.65 9.02
N LYS A 84 5.34 12.41 8.44
CA LYS A 84 4.93 13.74 8.95
C LYS A 84 4.58 13.67 10.43
N TYR A 85 3.90 12.62 10.85
CA TYR A 85 3.53 12.45 12.26
C TYR A 85 4.66 11.93 13.14
N THR A 86 5.65 11.25 12.58
CA THR A 86 6.84 10.76 13.29
C THR A 86 7.86 11.88 13.55
N GLU A 87 8.08 12.77 12.57
CA GLU A 87 9.04 13.89 12.66
C GLU A 87 8.60 14.99 13.64
N LEU A 88 7.30 15.24 13.78
CA LEU A 88 6.73 16.26 14.69
C LEU A 88 7.05 16.05 16.19
N HIS A 89 7.76 14.98 16.57
CA HIS A 89 8.03 14.71 17.99
C HIS A 89 9.35 14.02 18.33
N SER A 90 10.38 14.18 17.49
CA SER A 90 11.77 13.78 17.77
C SER A 90 12.30 14.46 19.05
N GLY A 91 12.17 13.77 20.17
CA GLY A 91 12.68 14.16 21.48
C GLY A 91 12.77 12.93 22.39
N ASN A 92 13.92 12.27 22.36
CA ASN A 92 14.53 11.23 23.23
C ASN A 92 13.77 10.50 24.38
N GLN A 93 12.44 10.33 24.37
CA GLN A 93 11.76 9.45 25.32
C GLN A 93 10.66 8.60 24.67
N ASP A 94 10.75 7.29 24.89
CA ASP A 94 9.76 6.23 24.64
C ASP A 94 9.02 6.35 23.29
N VAL A 95 9.71 6.01 22.20
CA VAL A 95 9.17 5.95 20.82
C VAL A 95 7.81 5.24 20.80
N ARG A 96 7.67 4.13 21.54
CA ARG A 96 6.43 3.34 21.62
C ARG A 96 5.23 4.07 22.24
N LYS A 97 5.45 4.87 23.30
CA LYS A 97 4.37 5.63 23.96
C LYS A 97 3.98 6.86 23.13
N LYS A 98 4.94 7.50 22.46
CA LYS A 98 4.69 8.62 21.54
C LYS A 98 3.90 8.19 20.32
N VAL A 99 4.33 7.10 19.68
CA VAL A 99 3.60 6.45 18.59
C VAL A 99 2.15 6.20 19.00
N LYS A 100 1.91 5.60 20.18
CA LYS A 100 0.54 5.39 20.72
C LYS A 100 -0.29 6.67 20.93
N LYS A 101 0.33 7.79 21.33
CA LYS A 101 -0.34 9.10 21.51
C LYS A 101 -0.64 9.79 20.18
N ILE A 102 0.27 9.64 19.21
CA ILE A 102 0.13 10.13 17.83
C ILE A 102 -1.04 9.40 17.15
N TRP A 103 -1.07 8.08 17.25
CA TRP A 103 -2.16 7.24 16.80
C TRP A 103 -3.51 7.65 17.41
N LYS A 104 -3.57 7.94 18.71
CA LYS A 104 -4.81 8.46 19.35
C LYS A 104 -5.27 9.82 18.79
N ARG A 105 -4.37 10.63 18.24
CA ARG A 105 -4.69 11.94 17.64
C ARG A 105 -5.11 11.78 16.18
N LEU A 106 -4.52 10.80 15.48
CA LEU A 106 -4.86 10.39 14.11
C LEU A 106 -6.32 9.88 13.98
N MET A 107 -6.86 9.34 15.07
CA MET A 107 -8.26 8.86 15.18
C MET A 107 -9.33 9.94 15.03
N TRP A 108 -8.96 11.22 15.15
CA TRP A 108 -9.88 12.32 14.88
C TRP A 108 -9.93 12.54 13.38
N GLU A 109 -10.60 11.64 12.65
CA GLU A 109 -10.74 11.59 11.17
C GLU A 109 -10.27 12.86 10.46
N PRO A 110 -8.98 13.01 10.13
CA PRO A 110 -8.63 13.87 9.05
C PRO A 110 -9.14 13.13 7.80
N ASP A 111 -9.93 13.81 6.97
CA ASP A 111 -10.46 13.28 5.71
C ASP A 111 -9.39 12.53 4.89
N ASP A 112 -8.13 12.95 5.03
CA ASP A 112 -6.92 12.30 4.50
C ASP A 112 -6.85 10.78 4.75
N ILE A 113 -7.19 10.27 5.93
CA ILE A 113 -7.09 8.81 6.22
C ILE A 113 -8.24 8.05 5.58
N ARG A 114 -9.43 8.66 5.56
CA ARG A 114 -10.60 8.07 4.92
C ARG A 114 -10.39 7.99 3.40
N ASP A 115 -9.85 9.06 2.81
CA ASP A 115 -9.43 9.12 1.41
C ASP A 115 -8.39 8.03 1.11
N LEU A 116 -7.32 7.96 1.92
CA LEU A 116 -6.29 6.93 1.77
C LEU A 116 -6.88 5.52 1.82
N ARG A 117 -7.78 5.25 2.77
CA ARG A 117 -8.44 3.95 2.89
C ARG A 117 -9.33 3.64 1.67
N SER A 118 -10.07 4.62 1.15
CA SER A 118 -10.88 4.45 -0.06
C SER A 118 -10.00 4.07 -1.24
N ARG A 119 -8.94 4.84 -1.47
CA ARG A 119 -7.99 4.62 -2.56
C ARG A 119 -7.26 3.30 -2.43
N MET A 120 -6.91 2.85 -1.22
CA MET A 120 -6.36 1.52 -0.99
C MET A 120 -7.35 0.42 -1.38
N THR A 121 -8.61 0.57 -0.99
CA THR A 121 -9.68 -0.40 -1.30
C THR A 121 -9.89 -0.50 -2.82
N GLU A 122 -9.89 0.63 -3.52
CA GLU A 122 -9.98 0.69 -4.98
C GLU A 122 -8.81 -0.03 -5.66
N ASN A 123 -7.58 0.21 -5.21
CA ASN A 123 -6.40 -0.47 -5.76
C ASN A 123 -6.40 -1.98 -5.50
N VAL A 124 -6.85 -2.42 -4.32
CA VAL A 124 -7.08 -3.85 -4.02
C VAL A 124 -8.11 -4.46 -4.98
N ALA A 125 -9.23 -3.77 -5.20
CA ALA A 125 -10.27 -4.24 -6.11
C ALA A 125 -9.76 -4.35 -7.56
N LEU A 126 -8.97 -3.37 -8.02
CA LEU A 126 -8.35 -3.39 -9.35
C LEU A 126 -7.36 -4.54 -9.51
N LEU A 127 -6.47 -4.77 -8.54
CA LEU A 127 -5.52 -5.89 -8.56
C LEU A 127 -6.24 -7.24 -8.60
N ASN A 128 -7.26 -7.43 -7.75
CA ASN A 128 -8.04 -8.67 -7.71
C ASN A 128 -8.84 -8.90 -9.00
N ALA A 129 -9.41 -7.84 -9.58
CA ALA A 129 -10.12 -7.92 -10.86
C ALA A 129 -9.17 -8.29 -12.01
N PHE A 130 -7.97 -7.70 -12.03
CA PHE A 130 -6.94 -8.01 -13.01
C PHE A 130 -6.45 -9.46 -12.87
N TYR A 131 -6.10 -9.88 -11.65
CA TYR A 131 -5.68 -11.25 -11.38
C TYR A 131 -6.77 -12.27 -11.75
N GLY A 132 -8.03 -12.00 -11.38
CA GLY A 132 -9.17 -12.85 -11.71
C GLY A 132 -9.50 -12.91 -13.21
N LYS A 133 -9.09 -11.92 -14.01
CA LYS A 133 -9.20 -11.95 -15.48
C LYS A 133 -8.16 -12.87 -16.11
N LEU A 134 -6.96 -12.93 -15.55
CA LEU A 134 -5.86 -13.77 -16.05
C LEU A 134 -5.99 -15.24 -15.61
N SER A 135 -6.54 -15.49 -14.43
CA SER A 135 -6.77 -16.84 -13.90
C SER A 135 -7.93 -17.61 -14.57
N LYS A 136 -8.41 -17.18 -15.75
CA LYS A 136 -9.58 -17.76 -16.44
C LYS A 136 -9.22 -18.55 -17.70
#